data_AF-A0A917CSY1-F1
#
_entry.id   AF-A0A917CSY1-F1
#
_cell.length_a   1.000
_cell.length_b   1.000
_cell.length_c   1.000
_cell.angle_alpha   90.00
_cell.angle_beta   90.00
_cell.angle_gamma   90.00
#
_symmetry.space_group_name_H-M   'P 1'
#
loop_
_entity.id
_entity.type
_entity.pdbx_description
1 polymer ?
#
loop_
_entity_poly.entity_id
_entity_poly.type
_entity_poly.pdbx_seq_one_letter_code
_entity_poly.pdbx_strand_id
1 'polypeptide(L)'
;MSEDRILHPGLRARLMSAEQAAALIQPGETVAMSGFTGSGYPKAVPQALAAHIDRAHARGEDFRINLLTGASTAPELDGALAQVDGLAMRMPFQSDPNARKRINAGKLDYLDIHLSHVAQHVWFGFYNAIDTAVVEVSAILEDGSLVPTTSVGNNKTWLDLAKKVVIEVNRWQLPEMLGMHDIYYGTALPPERKPIPMVRGDERIGQTTLRCDPAKVAAVVLTDAPDRNSPFNPIDDDSRRIAGHLIEFLKHEVARGRLPANLLPLQSGVGNIPNAVLAGLADSGFRGLEAYTEVIQDGMLDLLQSGVLRYASCTGFALSPDANEEFRRNLDFYRSRIILRTQEISNHPEMVRRLGCIGMNGMIEADLYGNINSTHVMGSSIMNGIGGSGDFARNGFLSAFLSNSTAKGGSISSIVPMVSHVDHTEHDVAVIVTEQGLADLRGLSPKQRARQVIAHCAHPDYRDALQDYFERACRDSYGKHTPHLLPEALSWHQRWLDTGTMKA
;
A
#
# COMPACT_ATOMS: atom_id res chain seq x y z
N MET A 1 22.24 -3.03 24.01
CA MET A 1 21.18 -3.81 24.68
C MET A 1 21.71 -5.22 24.96
N SER A 2 21.07 -5.99 25.84
CA SER A 2 21.38 -7.42 26.04
C SER A 2 21.36 -8.17 24.69
N GLU A 3 22.17 -9.24 24.54
CA GLU A 3 21.99 -10.20 23.43
C GLU A 3 20.60 -10.85 23.47
N ASP A 4 20.01 -10.90 24.66
CA ASP A 4 18.68 -11.41 24.88
C ASP A 4 17.62 -10.43 24.36
N ARG A 5 16.77 -10.89 23.43
CA ARG A 5 15.65 -10.13 22.86
C ARG A 5 14.36 -10.29 23.67
N ILE A 6 14.32 -11.18 24.66
CA ILE A 6 13.12 -11.49 25.45
C ILE A 6 13.40 -11.24 26.93
N LEU A 7 13.21 -9.99 27.35
CA LEU A 7 13.58 -9.54 28.69
C LEU A 7 12.49 -9.81 29.73
N HIS A 8 11.22 -9.93 29.32
CA HIS A 8 10.11 -10.26 30.23
C HIS A 8 10.10 -11.77 30.61
N PRO A 9 10.33 -12.14 31.89
CA PRO A 9 10.48 -13.55 32.28
C PRO A 9 9.24 -14.42 32.01
N GLY A 10 8.05 -13.86 32.23
CA GLY A 10 6.79 -14.58 32.01
C GLY A 10 6.50 -14.87 30.53
N LEU A 11 7.00 -14.03 29.61
CA LEU A 11 6.83 -14.22 28.17
C LEU A 11 7.94 -15.14 27.64
N ARG A 12 9.15 -15.06 28.21
CA ARG A 12 10.20 -16.04 27.97
C ARG A 12 9.78 -17.47 28.29
N ALA A 13 8.99 -17.66 29.35
CA ALA A 13 8.43 -18.96 29.71
C ALA A 13 7.42 -19.52 28.68
N ARG A 14 6.96 -18.71 27.72
CA ARG A 14 6.10 -19.10 26.60
C ARG A 14 6.87 -19.41 25.31
N LEU A 15 8.21 -19.46 25.38
CA LEU A 15 9.05 -19.78 24.23
C LEU A 15 8.75 -21.21 23.74
N MET A 16 8.46 -21.35 22.45
CA MET A 16 8.22 -22.64 21.79
C MET A 16 8.63 -22.59 20.31
N SER A 17 8.61 -23.74 19.63
CA SER A 17 8.92 -23.81 18.20
C SER A 17 7.81 -23.21 17.33
N ALA A 18 8.13 -22.86 16.08
CA ALA A 18 7.14 -22.36 15.13
C ALA A 18 6.04 -23.39 14.84
N GLU A 19 6.39 -24.69 14.80
CA GLU A 19 5.44 -25.79 14.63
C GLU A 19 4.49 -25.92 15.81
N GLN A 20 5.00 -25.78 17.04
CA GLN A 20 4.16 -25.81 18.24
C GLN A 20 3.21 -24.60 18.27
N ALA A 21 3.69 -23.42 17.89
CA ALA A 21 2.86 -22.22 17.81
C ALA A 21 1.81 -22.32 16.68
N ALA A 22 2.18 -22.83 15.51
CA ALA A 22 1.27 -23.03 14.38
C ALA A 22 0.16 -24.05 14.69
N ALA A 23 0.46 -25.10 15.47
CA ALA A 23 -0.54 -26.08 15.93
C ALA A 23 -1.62 -25.47 16.85
N LEU A 24 -1.41 -24.27 17.38
CA LEU A 24 -2.42 -23.55 18.17
C LEU A 24 -3.48 -22.86 17.30
N ILE A 25 -3.26 -22.76 15.98
CA ILE A 25 -4.22 -22.19 15.02
C ILE A 25 -5.07 -23.33 14.50
N GLN A 26 -6.39 -23.19 14.55
CA GLN A 26 -7.35 -24.22 14.13
C GLN A 26 -8.02 -23.91 12.77
N PRO A 27 -8.57 -24.91 12.07
CA PRO A 27 -9.39 -24.70 10.88
C PRO A 27 -10.52 -23.71 11.12
N GLY A 28 -10.75 -22.80 10.17
CA GLY A 28 -11.80 -21.79 10.21
C GLY A 28 -11.48 -20.55 11.05
N GLU A 29 -10.33 -20.51 11.75
CA GLU A 29 -9.94 -19.33 12.52
C GLU A 29 -9.75 -18.08 11.63
N THR A 30 -10.08 -16.93 12.22
CA THR A 30 -9.68 -15.63 11.68
C THR A 30 -8.34 -15.26 12.28
N VAL A 31 -7.32 -15.26 11.45
CA VAL A 31 -5.93 -15.04 11.84
C VAL A 31 -5.46 -13.70 11.31
N ALA A 32 -5.03 -12.84 12.21
CA ALA A 32 -4.45 -11.55 11.87
C ALA A 32 -2.93 -11.63 11.97
N MET A 33 -2.21 -11.23 10.92
CA MET A 33 -0.76 -11.24 10.90
C MET A 33 -0.20 -9.84 10.67
N SER A 34 0.93 -9.52 11.31
CA SER A 34 1.67 -8.32 10.97
C SER A 34 2.18 -8.38 9.53
N GLY A 35 2.53 -7.23 8.96
CA GLY A 35 3.05 -7.16 7.60
C GLY A 35 2.44 -6.03 6.77
N PHE A 36 3.32 -5.25 6.15
CA PHE A 36 2.98 -4.17 5.25
C PHE A 36 4.08 -4.06 4.20
N THR A 37 3.73 -4.09 2.91
CA THR A 37 4.67 -4.00 1.78
C THR A 37 5.86 -4.96 1.84
N GLY A 38 5.66 -6.18 2.34
CA GLY A 38 6.74 -7.17 2.47
C GLY A 38 7.71 -6.88 3.61
N SER A 39 7.33 -6.04 4.56
CA SER A 39 8.10 -5.64 5.73
C SER A 39 7.33 -5.96 7.01
N GLY A 40 8.03 -6.49 8.02
CA GLY A 40 7.51 -6.67 9.38
C GLY A 40 6.43 -7.74 9.53
N TYR A 41 6.41 -8.73 8.64
CA TYR A 41 5.49 -9.87 8.68
C TYR A 41 6.14 -11.08 9.38
N PRO A 42 5.34 -11.95 10.06
CA PRO A 42 5.87 -13.17 10.65
C PRO A 42 6.32 -14.14 9.56
N LYS A 43 7.34 -14.95 9.85
CA LYS A 43 8.08 -15.72 8.84
C LYS A 43 8.02 -17.22 9.12
N ALA A 44 8.32 -17.64 10.35
CA ALA A 44 8.43 -19.06 10.66
C ALA A 44 7.06 -19.71 10.93
N VAL A 45 6.17 -19.03 11.66
CA VAL A 45 4.84 -19.52 12.01
C VAL A 45 3.96 -19.70 10.78
N PRO A 46 3.90 -18.77 9.79
CA PRO A 46 3.12 -19.00 8.58
C PRO A 46 3.61 -20.18 7.74
N GLN A 47 4.94 -20.39 7.65
CA GLN A 47 5.50 -21.56 6.97
C GLN A 47 5.15 -22.86 7.71
N ALA A 48 5.27 -22.87 9.04
CA ALA A 48 4.90 -24.02 9.85
C ALA A 48 3.39 -24.30 9.78
N LEU A 49 2.56 -23.26 9.70
CA LEU A 49 1.12 -23.35 9.49
C LEU A 49 0.80 -23.94 8.11
N ALA A 50 1.47 -23.47 7.05
CA ALA A 50 1.30 -24.02 5.71
C ALA A 50 1.63 -25.53 5.68
N ALA A 51 2.73 -25.95 6.31
CA ALA A 51 3.07 -27.37 6.44
C ALA A 51 2.06 -28.15 7.30
N HIS A 52 1.46 -27.52 8.31
CA HIS A 52 0.41 -28.14 9.12
C HIS A 52 -0.88 -28.36 8.32
N ILE A 53 -1.29 -27.35 7.56
CA ILE A 53 -2.43 -27.36 6.65
C ILE A 53 -2.24 -28.43 5.57
N ASP A 54 -1.08 -28.47 4.91
CA ASP A 54 -0.77 -29.46 3.88
C ASP A 54 -0.91 -30.90 4.39
N ARG A 55 -0.41 -31.16 5.61
CA ARG A 55 -0.60 -32.46 6.28
C ARG A 55 -2.06 -32.77 6.57
N ALA A 56 -2.89 -31.77 6.89
CA ALA A 56 -4.32 -31.95 7.13
C ALA A 56 -5.07 -32.27 5.82
N HIS A 57 -4.76 -31.53 4.76
CA HIS A 57 -5.28 -31.80 3.41
C HIS A 57 -4.90 -33.20 2.92
N ALA A 58 -3.67 -33.66 3.19
CA ALA A 58 -3.24 -35.03 2.87
C ALA A 58 -4.05 -36.13 3.62
N ARG A 59 -4.71 -35.79 4.73
CA ARG A 59 -5.65 -36.65 5.46
C ARG A 59 -7.11 -36.45 5.05
N GLY A 60 -7.40 -35.55 4.11
CA GLY A 60 -8.75 -35.23 3.66
C GLY A 60 -9.53 -34.29 4.59
N GLU A 61 -8.85 -33.60 5.51
CA GLU A 61 -9.45 -32.62 6.42
C GLU A 61 -9.46 -31.24 5.74
N ASP A 62 -10.56 -30.47 5.78
CA ASP A 62 -10.57 -29.08 5.29
C ASP A 62 -9.90 -28.16 6.32
N PHE A 63 -8.75 -27.58 5.98
CA PHE A 63 -8.03 -26.66 6.83
C PHE A 63 -7.69 -25.37 6.09
N ARG A 64 -8.58 -24.40 6.24
CA ARG A 64 -8.38 -23.02 5.77
C ARG A 64 -8.59 -22.01 6.88
N ILE A 65 -7.94 -20.86 6.77
CA ILE A 65 -8.12 -19.71 7.67
C ILE A 65 -8.59 -18.46 6.90
N ASN A 66 -9.17 -17.50 7.63
CA ASN A 66 -9.37 -16.15 7.11
C ASN A 66 -8.14 -15.30 7.50
N LEU A 67 -7.42 -14.75 6.53
CA LEU A 67 -6.18 -14.01 6.77
C LEU A 67 -6.36 -12.50 6.66
N LEU A 68 -6.10 -11.82 7.77
CA LEU A 68 -6.10 -10.36 7.89
C LEU A 68 -4.66 -9.86 8.05
N THR A 69 -4.30 -8.78 7.38
CA THR A 69 -2.93 -8.22 7.41
C THR A 69 -2.96 -6.69 7.44
N GLY A 70 -1.80 -6.04 7.57
CA GLY A 70 -1.72 -4.61 7.33
C GLY A 70 -1.96 -4.29 5.84
N ALA A 71 -1.11 -4.86 4.99
CA ALA A 71 -1.23 -4.82 3.53
C ALA A 71 -0.63 -6.08 2.90
N SER A 72 0.25 -5.97 1.91
CA SER A 72 0.95 -7.12 1.34
C SER A 72 2.03 -7.67 2.27
N THR A 73 2.24 -8.97 2.19
CA THR A 73 3.33 -9.66 2.88
C THR A 73 4.36 -10.16 1.85
N ALA A 74 4.74 -11.44 1.88
CA ALA A 74 5.79 -12.03 1.09
C ALA A 74 5.55 -13.53 0.82
N PRO A 75 6.39 -14.19 0.02
CA PRO A 75 6.25 -15.60 -0.28
C PRO A 75 6.19 -16.52 0.95
N GLU A 76 6.86 -16.17 2.04
CA GLU A 76 6.88 -16.98 3.26
C GLU A 76 5.54 -16.97 4.03
N LEU A 77 4.63 -16.04 3.71
CA LEU A 77 3.31 -15.92 4.34
C LEU A 77 2.19 -16.09 3.30
N ASP A 78 1.94 -15.06 2.48
CA ASP A 78 0.88 -15.12 1.45
C ASP A 78 1.15 -16.28 0.47
N GLY A 79 2.39 -16.41 -0.01
CA GLY A 79 2.77 -17.45 -0.96
C GLY A 79 2.64 -18.86 -0.37
N ALA A 80 3.19 -19.08 0.82
CA ALA A 80 3.20 -20.37 1.51
C ALA A 80 1.76 -20.86 1.80
N LEU A 81 0.91 -19.98 2.32
CA LEU A 81 -0.48 -20.34 2.63
C LEU A 81 -1.33 -20.52 1.36
N ALA A 82 -1.09 -19.72 0.31
CA ALA A 82 -1.79 -19.90 -0.97
C ALA A 82 -1.39 -21.21 -1.67
N GLN A 83 -0.13 -21.61 -1.60
CA GLN A 83 0.37 -22.85 -2.24
C GLN A 83 -0.33 -24.11 -1.73
N VAL A 84 -0.64 -24.15 -0.44
CA VAL A 84 -1.28 -25.31 0.20
C VAL A 84 -2.80 -25.22 0.26
N ASP A 85 -3.40 -24.24 -0.45
CA ASP A 85 -4.85 -23.95 -0.37
C ASP A 85 -5.33 -23.64 1.06
N GLY A 86 -4.52 -22.95 1.86
CA GLY A 86 -4.77 -22.72 3.28
C GLY A 86 -5.58 -21.47 3.60
N LEU A 87 -6.04 -20.73 2.58
CA LEU A 87 -6.76 -19.46 2.75
C LEU A 87 -8.20 -19.60 2.25
N ALA A 88 -9.17 -19.30 3.11
CA ALA A 88 -10.57 -19.15 2.71
C ALA A 88 -10.83 -17.71 2.24
N MET A 89 -10.34 -16.73 3.00
CA MET A 89 -10.46 -15.31 2.72
C MET A 89 -9.13 -14.59 2.95
N ARG A 90 -8.86 -13.54 2.17
CA ARG A 90 -7.71 -12.64 2.33
C ARG A 90 -8.13 -11.17 2.28
N MET A 91 -7.62 -10.36 3.22
CA MET A 91 -7.77 -8.90 3.21
C MET A 91 -6.56 -8.20 3.87
N PRO A 92 -6.27 -6.91 3.60
CA PRO A 92 -6.95 -6.00 2.66
C PRO A 92 -6.17 -5.73 1.37
N PHE A 93 -4.94 -6.22 1.27
CA PHE A 93 -4.06 -5.97 0.13
C PHE A 93 -3.10 -7.15 -0.06
N GLN A 94 -2.93 -7.67 -1.28
CA GLN A 94 -1.96 -8.72 -1.59
C GLN A 94 -1.14 -8.36 -2.83
N SER A 95 0.07 -8.90 -2.93
CA SER A 95 0.92 -8.78 -4.13
C SER A 95 1.60 -10.09 -4.52
N ASP A 96 1.24 -11.19 -3.87
CA ASP A 96 1.84 -12.50 -4.10
C ASP A 96 1.22 -13.14 -5.36
N PRO A 97 2.04 -13.60 -6.32
CA PRO A 97 1.52 -14.18 -7.56
C PRO A 97 0.64 -15.42 -7.37
N ASN A 98 0.91 -16.27 -6.36
CA ASN A 98 0.11 -17.46 -6.09
C ASN A 98 -1.25 -17.07 -5.50
N ALA A 99 -1.26 -16.17 -4.52
CA ALA A 99 -2.50 -15.63 -3.95
C ALA A 99 -3.36 -14.99 -5.05
N ARG A 100 -2.78 -14.07 -5.85
CA ARG A 100 -3.46 -13.43 -6.99
C ARG A 100 -4.05 -14.44 -7.97
N LYS A 101 -3.29 -15.47 -8.35
CA LYS A 101 -3.75 -16.52 -9.27
C LYS A 101 -4.95 -17.26 -8.71
N ARG A 102 -4.98 -17.54 -7.41
CA ARG A 102 -6.11 -18.24 -6.76
C ARG A 102 -7.34 -17.36 -6.67
N ILE A 103 -7.18 -16.08 -6.34
CA ILE A 103 -8.26 -15.09 -6.30
C ILE A 103 -8.93 -15.00 -7.68
N ASN A 104 -8.13 -14.77 -8.72
CA ASN A 104 -8.63 -14.67 -10.09
C ASN A 104 -9.17 -16.00 -10.67
N ALA A 105 -8.90 -17.13 -10.00
CA ALA A 105 -9.50 -18.43 -10.32
C ALA A 105 -10.79 -18.71 -9.53
N GLY A 106 -11.25 -17.78 -8.68
CA GLY A 106 -12.42 -17.96 -7.81
C GLY A 106 -12.20 -18.98 -6.69
N LYS A 107 -10.95 -19.21 -6.29
CA LYS A 107 -10.57 -20.23 -5.28
C LYS A 107 -10.16 -19.64 -3.93
N LEU A 108 -10.05 -18.33 -3.83
CA LEU A 108 -9.69 -17.60 -2.62
C LEU A 108 -10.54 -16.33 -2.61
N ASP A 109 -11.39 -16.17 -1.60
CA ASP A 109 -12.16 -14.94 -1.43
C ASP A 109 -11.20 -13.80 -1.07
N TYR A 110 -11.41 -12.65 -1.72
CA TYR A 110 -10.55 -11.49 -1.53
C TYR A 110 -11.38 -10.23 -1.34
N LEU A 111 -11.01 -9.47 -0.32
CA LEU A 111 -11.61 -8.19 -0.03
C LEU A 111 -10.50 -7.15 0.10
N ASP A 112 -10.36 -6.31 -0.91
CA ASP A 112 -9.57 -5.09 -0.80
C ASP A 112 -10.42 -3.91 -0.33
N ILE A 113 -9.89 -3.18 0.63
CA ILE A 113 -10.51 -1.98 1.20
C ILE A 113 -9.45 -0.91 1.38
N HIS A 114 -9.91 0.33 1.54
CA HIS A 114 -9.05 1.43 1.98
C HIS A 114 -8.27 1.03 3.24
N LEU A 115 -6.95 1.20 3.22
CA LEU A 115 -6.09 0.72 4.30
C LEU A 115 -6.37 1.44 5.62
N SER A 116 -6.80 2.70 5.59
CA SER A 116 -7.22 3.44 6.79
C SER A 116 -8.45 2.83 7.47
N HIS A 117 -9.33 2.16 6.72
CA HIS A 117 -10.59 1.61 7.24
C HIS A 117 -10.42 0.26 7.95
N VAL A 118 -9.32 -0.46 7.70
CA VAL A 118 -9.15 -1.85 8.15
C VAL A 118 -9.31 -1.96 9.67
N ALA A 119 -8.51 -1.19 10.43
CA ALA A 119 -8.58 -1.20 11.88
C ALA A 119 -10.01 -0.88 12.37
N GLN A 120 -10.60 0.18 11.82
CA GLN A 120 -11.94 0.62 12.20
C GLN A 120 -13.02 -0.43 11.94
N HIS A 121 -13.03 -1.06 10.77
CA HIS A 121 -14.00 -2.09 10.41
C HIS A 121 -13.88 -3.34 11.30
N VAL A 122 -12.65 -3.71 11.67
CA VAL A 122 -12.41 -4.82 12.60
C VAL A 122 -12.99 -4.47 13.98
N TRP A 123 -12.73 -3.26 14.49
CA TRP A 123 -13.32 -2.81 15.75
C TRP A 123 -14.85 -2.72 15.70
N PHE A 124 -15.44 -2.44 14.54
CA PHE A 124 -16.90 -2.43 14.34
C PHE A 124 -17.52 -3.82 14.27
N GLY A 125 -16.73 -4.88 14.18
CA GLY A 125 -17.22 -6.24 14.07
C GLY A 125 -17.83 -6.57 12.70
N PHE A 126 -17.43 -5.85 11.64
CA PHE A 126 -17.84 -6.19 10.27
C PHE A 126 -17.15 -7.46 9.74
N TYR A 127 -16.06 -7.87 10.40
CA TYR A 127 -15.36 -9.12 10.15
C TYR A 127 -15.51 -10.04 11.35
N ASN A 128 -15.18 -11.31 11.16
CA ASN A 128 -15.14 -12.27 12.25
C ASN A 128 -14.18 -11.80 13.37
N ALA A 129 -14.52 -12.14 14.62
CA ALA A 129 -13.64 -11.88 15.75
C ALA A 129 -12.27 -12.52 15.49
N ILE A 130 -11.18 -11.80 15.81
CA ILE A 130 -9.83 -12.31 15.59
C ILE A 130 -9.54 -13.38 16.63
N ASP A 131 -9.36 -14.62 16.18
CA ASP A 131 -9.05 -15.74 17.04
C ASP A 131 -7.58 -15.72 17.45
N THR A 132 -6.69 -15.56 16.46
CA THR A 132 -5.24 -15.54 16.67
C THR A 132 -4.61 -14.32 15.99
N ALA A 133 -3.80 -13.55 16.71
CA ALA A 133 -2.86 -12.60 16.13
C ALA A 133 -1.43 -13.18 16.12
N VAL A 134 -0.71 -13.05 15.00
CA VAL A 134 0.71 -13.39 14.87
C VAL A 134 1.48 -12.13 14.50
N VAL A 135 2.26 -11.59 15.44
CA VAL A 135 2.93 -10.30 15.27
C VAL A 135 4.45 -10.46 15.40
N GLU A 136 5.18 -9.97 14.39
CA GLU A 136 6.64 -9.87 14.44
C GLU A 136 7.09 -8.66 15.27
N VAL A 137 8.08 -8.86 16.12
CA VAL A 137 8.70 -7.85 16.99
C VAL A 137 10.23 -8.01 16.96
N SER A 138 10.96 -6.93 17.21
CA SER A 138 12.43 -6.97 17.32
C SER A 138 12.90 -7.33 18.73
N ALA A 139 12.10 -6.99 19.75
CA ALA A 139 12.36 -7.31 21.15
C ALA A 139 11.08 -7.26 22.01
N ILE A 140 11.14 -7.93 23.16
CA ILE A 140 10.18 -7.84 24.27
C ILE A 140 10.93 -7.25 25.46
N LEU A 141 10.50 -6.08 25.95
CA LEU A 141 11.15 -5.37 27.05
C LEU A 141 10.79 -6.00 28.42
N GLU A 142 11.47 -5.57 29.49
CA GLU A 142 11.29 -6.11 30.85
C GLU A 142 9.85 -5.98 31.36
N ASP A 143 9.14 -4.93 30.96
CA ASP A 143 7.74 -4.66 31.31
C ASP A 143 6.72 -5.41 30.42
N GLY A 144 7.21 -6.21 29.46
CA GLY A 144 6.38 -6.95 28.51
C GLY A 144 5.95 -6.15 27.29
N SER A 145 6.35 -4.87 27.17
CA SER A 145 6.09 -4.09 25.96
C SER A 145 6.87 -4.61 24.76
N LEU A 146 6.28 -4.47 23.58
CA LEU A 146 6.78 -5.08 22.35
C LEU A 146 7.37 -4.02 21.43
N VAL A 147 8.62 -4.19 21.00
CA VAL A 147 9.28 -3.28 20.06
C VAL A 147 8.94 -3.73 18.64
N PRO A 148 8.21 -2.93 17.83
CA PRO A 148 7.88 -3.34 16.47
C PRO A 148 9.12 -3.46 15.58
N THR A 149 8.92 -4.04 14.39
CA THR A 149 9.96 -4.17 13.38
C THR A 149 9.80 -3.10 12.30
N THR A 150 10.01 -3.44 11.04
CA THR A 150 10.11 -2.51 9.90
C THR A 150 8.75 -1.98 9.43
N SER A 151 7.65 -2.50 9.98
CA SER A 151 6.31 -1.94 9.81
C SER A 151 5.47 -2.00 11.07
N VAL A 152 4.44 -1.15 11.13
CA VAL A 152 3.42 -1.16 12.19
C VAL A 152 2.10 -1.70 11.64
N GLY A 153 1.65 -1.23 10.46
CA GLY A 153 0.40 -1.67 9.87
C GLY A 153 -0.78 -1.59 10.85
N ASN A 154 -1.46 -2.72 11.03
CA ASN A 154 -2.57 -2.91 11.98
C ASN A 154 -2.18 -3.62 13.28
N ASN A 155 -0.88 -3.76 13.59
CA ASN A 155 -0.40 -4.59 14.70
C ASN A 155 -1.04 -4.24 16.04
N LYS A 156 -1.25 -2.94 16.32
CA LYS A 156 -1.98 -2.48 17.51
C LYS A 156 -3.37 -3.12 17.59
N THR A 157 -4.16 -3.01 16.52
CA THR A 157 -5.53 -3.54 16.47
C THR A 157 -5.57 -5.06 16.58
N TRP A 158 -4.60 -5.75 15.97
CA TRP A 158 -4.46 -7.20 16.11
C TRP A 158 -4.22 -7.61 17.56
N LEU A 159 -3.29 -6.94 18.23
CA LEU A 159 -2.97 -7.19 19.63
C LEU A 159 -4.11 -6.80 20.57
N ASP A 160 -4.87 -5.74 20.28
CA ASP A 160 -6.00 -5.32 21.10
C ASP A 160 -7.15 -6.34 21.04
N LEU A 161 -7.51 -6.80 19.84
CA LEU A 161 -8.75 -7.54 19.60
C LEU A 161 -8.61 -9.06 19.53
N ALA A 162 -7.42 -9.60 19.31
CA ALA A 162 -7.24 -11.05 19.24
C ALA A 162 -7.49 -11.73 20.59
N LYS A 163 -8.15 -12.90 20.55
CA LYS A 163 -8.33 -13.78 21.72
C LYS A 163 -7.00 -14.38 22.17
N LYS A 164 -6.15 -14.77 21.21
CA LYS A 164 -4.83 -15.37 21.43
C LYS A 164 -3.76 -14.63 20.63
N VAL A 165 -2.56 -14.51 21.19
CA VAL A 165 -1.41 -13.86 20.54
C VAL A 165 -0.23 -14.83 20.45
N VAL A 166 0.38 -14.87 19.28
CA VAL A 166 1.69 -15.45 18.99
C VAL A 166 2.64 -14.30 18.66
N ILE A 167 3.78 -14.27 19.32
CA ILE A 167 4.80 -13.23 19.09
C ILE A 167 6.01 -13.89 18.42
N GLU A 168 6.37 -13.43 17.22
CA GLU A 168 7.64 -13.79 16.59
C GLU A 168 8.70 -12.74 16.93
N VAL A 169 9.73 -13.12 17.68
CA VAL A 169 10.85 -12.25 18.02
C VAL A 169 11.98 -12.51 17.02
N ASN A 170 12.14 -11.62 16.04
CA ASN A 170 13.06 -11.81 14.93
C ASN A 170 14.42 -11.15 15.19
N ARG A 171 15.47 -11.96 15.33
CA ARG A 171 16.85 -11.51 15.58
C ARG A 171 17.50 -10.80 14.40
N TRP A 172 17.01 -11.04 13.19
CA TRP A 172 17.46 -10.30 12.02
C TRP A 172 17.13 -8.82 12.13
N GLN A 173 16.05 -8.48 12.82
CA GLN A 173 15.60 -7.10 13.01
C GLN A 173 16.42 -6.38 14.09
N LEU A 174 16.59 -5.07 13.92
CA LEU A 174 17.35 -4.23 14.85
C LEU A 174 16.44 -3.78 16.01
N PRO A 175 16.67 -4.20 17.26
CA PRO A 175 15.92 -3.66 18.41
C PRO A 175 16.20 -2.18 18.63
N GLU A 176 17.31 -1.66 18.09
CA GLU A 176 17.67 -0.24 18.12
C GLU A 176 16.65 0.62 17.37
N MET A 177 15.73 0.01 16.61
CA MET A 177 14.55 0.71 16.09
C MET A 177 13.59 1.19 17.17
N LEU A 178 13.75 0.75 18.43
CA LEU A 178 13.06 1.35 19.57
C LEU A 178 13.24 2.88 19.55
N GLY A 179 12.11 3.59 19.54
CA GLY A 179 12.05 5.04 19.42
C GLY A 179 11.63 5.53 18.03
N MET A 180 11.63 4.66 17.01
CA MET A 180 11.21 5.01 15.65
C MET A 180 9.70 5.05 15.49
N HIS A 181 8.98 4.17 16.19
CA HIS A 181 7.53 4.00 16.08
C HIS A 181 6.73 5.02 16.90
N ASP A 182 5.51 5.34 16.47
CA ASP A 182 4.53 6.18 17.17
C ASP A 182 3.15 5.52 17.14
N ILE A 183 2.82 4.80 18.21
CA ILE A 183 1.62 3.99 18.38
C ILE A 183 0.59 4.79 19.19
N TYR A 184 -0.42 5.31 18.51
CA TYR A 184 -1.49 6.09 19.14
C TYR A 184 -2.60 5.18 19.69
N TYR A 185 -2.81 5.25 21.01
CA TYR A 185 -3.86 4.50 21.72
C TYR A 185 -5.12 5.32 22.02
N GLY A 186 -5.18 6.58 21.58
CA GLY A 186 -6.33 7.47 21.84
C GLY A 186 -7.47 7.36 20.82
N THR A 187 -7.44 6.37 19.92
CA THR A 187 -8.57 6.11 19.01
C THR A 187 -9.75 5.49 19.78
N ALA A 188 -10.96 5.92 19.45
CA ALA A 188 -12.20 5.41 20.03
C ALA A 188 -13.25 5.16 18.94
N LEU A 189 -14.24 4.33 19.26
CA LEU A 189 -15.37 4.06 18.37
C LEU A 189 -16.34 5.24 18.35
N PRO A 190 -16.97 5.55 17.21
CA PRO A 190 -18.12 6.45 17.18
C PRO A 190 -19.23 5.98 18.13
N PRO A 191 -19.93 6.89 18.81
CA PRO A 191 -19.85 8.35 18.67
C PRO A 191 -18.72 9.02 19.50
N GLU A 192 -17.92 8.25 20.24
CA GLU A 192 -16.91 8.80 21.19
C GLU A 192 -15.55 9.14 20.57
N ARG A 193 -15.35 8.86 19.28
CA ARG A 193 -14.12 9.19 18.55
C ARG A 193 -13.74 10.66 18.73
N LYS A 194 -12.52 10.91 19.20
CA LYS A 194 -11.96 12.26 19.37
C LYS A 194 -11.10 12.64 18.16
N PRO A 195 -10.90 13.95 17.89
CA PRO A 195 -9.94 14.40 16.88
C PRO A 195 -8.55 13.85 17.14
N ILE A 196 -7.80 13.58 16.07
CA ILE A 196 -6.39 13.17 16.19
C ILE A 196 -5.57 14.41 16.59
N PRO A 197 -4.81 14.37 17.72
CA PRO A 197 -4.12 15.53 18.26
C PRO A 197 -2.78 15.78 17.54
N MET A 198 -2.79 15.78 16.21
CA MET A 198 -1.63 16.00 15.35
C MET A 198 -1.93 17.12 14.35
N VAL A 199 -1.03 18.09 14.25
CA VAL A 199 -1.14 19.22 13.31
C VAL A 199 0.05 19.31 12.37
N ARG A 200 1.13 18.56 12.63
CA ARG A 200 2.30 18.41 11.74
C ARG A 200 2.65 16.95 11.53
N GLY A 201 3.23 16.62 10.37
CA GLY A 201 3.60 15.25 10.02
C GLY A 201 4.75 14.65 10.84
N ASP A 202 5.53 15.48 11.55
CA ASP A 202 6.69 15.10 12.36
C ASP A 202 6.41 15.03 13.88
N GLU A 203 5.17 15.26 14.31
CA GLU A 203 4.77 15.13 15.71
C GLU A 203 4.62 13.66 16.14
N ARG A 204 4.97 13.34 17.38
CA ARG A 204 4.67 12.04 18.02
C ARG A 204 3.52 12.23 18.99
N ILE A 205 2.48 11.41 18.87
CA ILE A 205 1.25 11.52 19.67
C ILE A 205 0.99 10.28 20.54
N GLY A 206 1.85 9.26 20.43
CA GLY A 206 1.66 7.96 21.03
C GLY A 206 2.91 7.44 21.73
N GLN A 207 3.09 6.12 21.66
CA GLN A 207 4.16 5.39 22.33
C GLN A 207 5.09 4.74 21.32
N THR A 208 6.30 4.39 21.74
CA THR A 208 7.31 3.76 20.87
C THR A 208 7.23 2.24 20.84
N THR A 209 6.31 1.64 21.60
CA THR A 209 6.11 0.19 21.72
C THR A 209 4.64 -0.17 21.60
N LEU A 210 4.38 -1.43 21.27
CA LEU A 210 3.04 -2.02 21.29
C LEU A 210 2.76 -2.60 22.67
N ARG A 211 1.53 -2.43 23.13
CA ARG A 211 0.96 -3.08 24.32
C ARG A 211 0.36 -4.42 23.93
N CYS A 212 0.53 -5.42 24.80
CA CYS A 212 -0.16 -6.69 24.71
C CYS A 212 -0.40 -7.19 26.14
N ASP A 213 -1.62 -7.63 26.44
CA ASP A 213 -1.90 -8.32 27.70
C ASP A 213 -1.13 -9.67 27.72
N PRO A 214 -0.18 -9.87 28.64
CA PRO A 214 0.61 -11.11 28.70
C PRO A 214 -0.25 -12.37 28.85
N ALA A 215 -1.47 -12.27 29.39
CA ALA A 215 -2.38 -13.40 29.52
C ALA A 215 -2.87 -13.93 28.16
N LYS A 216 -2.90 -13.09 27.13
CA LYS A 216 -3.28 -13.47 25.76
C LYS A 216 -2.15 -14.13 24.99
N VAL A 217 -0.90 -13.97 25.43
CA VAL A 217 0.26 -14.53 24.73
C VAL A 217 0.35 -16.03 24.99
N ALA A 218 -0.01 -16.81 23.96
CA ALA A 218 0.06 -18.26 24.02
C ALA A 218 1.41 -18.81 23.61
N ALA A 219 2.14 -18.11 22.73
CA ALA A 219 3.43 -18.53 22.24
C ALA A 219 4.35 -17.33 21.96
N VAL A 220 5.63 -17.53 22.25
CA VAL A 220 6.74 -16.71 21.75
C VAL A 220 7.62 -17.60 20.90
N VAL A 221 7.98 -17.16 19.70
CA VAL A 221 8.80 -17.91 18.74
C VAL A 221 10.01 -17.06 18.38
N LEU A 222 11.21 -17.63 18.48
CA LEU A 222 12.43 -16.97 18.03
C LEU A 222 12.64 -17.24 16.54
N THR A 223 12.86 -16.18 15.77
CA THR A 223 13.18 -16.25 14.34
C THR A 223 14.45 -15.47 14.02
N ASP A 224 15.00 -15.72 12.83
CA ASP A 224 16.15 -15.00 12.30
C ASP A 224 16.08 -15.05 10.77
N ALA A 225 15.31 -14.14 10.19
CA ALA A 225 15.08 -14.13 8.75
C ALA A 225 14.80 -12.70 8.23
N PRO A 226 15.28 -12.38 7.01
CA PRO A 226 15.11 -11.05 6.42
C PRO A 226 13.67 -10.79 5.99
N ASP A 227 13.30 -9.51 5.92
CA ASP A 227 12.13 -9.07 5.17
C ASP A 227 12.29 -9.32 3.66
N ARG A 228 11.20 -9.14 2.91
CA ARG A 228 11.24 -9.22 1.45
C ARG A 228 11.92 -7.96 0.89
N ASN A 229 13.20 -8.10 0.57
CA ASN A 229 13.99 -7.04 -0.05
C ASN A 229 14.16 -7.34 -1.56
N SER A 230 13.09 -7.17 -2.35
CA SER A 230 13.20 -7.38 -3.81
C SER A 230 13.92 -6.18 -4.46
N PRO A 231 14.86 -6.40 -5.40
CA PRO A 231 15.48 -5.29 -6.12
C PRO A 231 14.43 -4.54 -6.95
N PHE A 232 14.58 -3.23 -7.04
CA PHE A 232 13.80 -2.42 -7.97
C PHE A 232 14.40 -2.51 -9.38
N ASN A 233 13.54 -2.43 -10.39
CA ASN A 233 14.01 -2.27 -11.75
C ASN A 233 14.72 -0.91 -11.90
N PRO A 234 15.74 -0.81 -12.77
CA PRO A 234 16.32 0.49 -13.12
C PRO A 234 15.26 1.45 -13.66
N ILE A 235 15.41 2.73 -13.32
CA ILE A 235 14.58 3.81 -13.86
C ILE A 235 14.77 3.89 -15.38
N ASP A 236 13.71 3.59 -16.12
CA ASP A 236 13.64 3.67 -17.57
C ASP A 236 13.29 5.09 -18.07
N ASP A 237 13.43 5.32 -19.38
CA ASP A 237 13.24 6.64 -19.99
C ASP A 237 11.79 7.13 -19.88
N ASP A 238 10.81 6.22 -19.95
CA ASP A 238 9.39 6.56 -19.78
C ASP A 238 9.12 7.09 -18.37
N SER A 239 9.64 6.40 -17.36
CA SER A 239 9.54 6.80 -15.95
C SER A 239 10.23 8.16 -15.71
N ARG A 240 11.38 8.43 -16.36
CA ARG A 240 12.04 9.76 -16.29
C ARG A 240 11.19 10.86 -16.92
N ARG A 241 10.56 10.61 -18.07
CA ARG A 241 9.67 11.58 -18.72
C ARG A 241 8.45 11.88 -17.85
N ILE A 242 7.81 10.84 -17.33
CA ILE A 242 6.68 10.97 -16.39
C ILE A 242 7.08 11.83 -15.18
N ALA A 243 8.22 11.52 -14.55
CA ALA A 243 8.74 12.29 -13.44
C ALA A 243 9.01 13.76 -13.82
N GLY A 244 9.63 13.98 -14.99
CA GLY A 244 9.92 15.31 -15.52
C GLY A 244 8.67 16.18 -15.68
N HIS A 245 7.61 15.64 -16.30
CA HIS A 245 6.34 16.35 -16.46
C HIS A 245 5.71 16.73 -15.12
N LEU A 246 5.70 15.81 -14.14
CA LEU A 246 5.17 16.10 -12.82
C LEU A 246 6.00 17.18 -12.08
N ILE A 247 7.32 17.09 -12.13
CA ILE A 247 8.21 18.05 -11.46
C ILE A 247 8.10 19.44 -12.09
N GLU A 248 8.00 19.52 -13.42
CA GLU A 248 7.75 20.78 -14.12
C GLU A 248 6.41 21.40 -13.68
N PHE A 249 5.35 20.60 -13.59
CA PHE A 249 4.06 21.04 -13.08
C PHE A 249 4.16 21.57 -11.64
N LEU A 250 4.83 20.85 -10.73
CA LEU A 250 5.03 21.30 -9.35
C LEU A 250 5.81 22.62 -9.29
N LYS A 251 6.85 22.78 -10.11
CA LYS A 251 7.59 24.06 -10.22
C LYS A 251 6.70 25.18 -10.72
N HIS A 252 5.84 24.90 -11.69
CA HIS A 252 4.86 25.85 -12.19
C HIS A 252 3.87 26.28 -11.09
N GLU A 253 3.34 25.33 -10.30
CA GLU A 253 2.46 25.63 -9.16
C GLU A 253 3.14 26.53 -8.13
N VAL A 254 4.43 26.30 -7.84
CA VAL A 254 5.23 27.16 -6.96
C VAL A 254 5.41 28.56 -7.56
N ALA A 255 5.80 28.66 -8.84
CA ALA A 255 5.97 29.94 -9.52
C ALA A 255 4.67 30.76 -9.59
N ARG A 256 3.52 30.09 -9.55
CA ARG A 256 2.18 30.70 -9.51
C ARG A 256 1.67 30.99 -8.10
N GLY A 257 2.46 30.68 -7.05
CA GLY A 257 2.08 30.89 -5.66
C GLY A 257 0.96 29.98 -5.15
N ARG A 258 0.67 28.86 -5.85
CA ARG A 258 -0.34 27.88 -5.45
C ARG A 258 0.22 26.78 -4.55
N LEU A 259 1.53 26.55 -4.62
CA LEU A 259 2.28 25.71 -3.69
C LEU A 259 3.44 26.52 -3.09
N PRO A 260 3.83 26.24 -1.83
CA PRO A 260 5.02 26.85 -1.25
C PRO A 260 6.30 26.26 -1.86
N ALA A 261 7.43 26.93 -1.68
CA ALA A 261 8.71 26.52 -2.28
C ALA A 261 9.21 25.14 -1.81
N ASN A 262 8.78 24.69 -0.63
CA ASN A 262 9.05 23.38 -0.06
C ASN A 262 7.91 22.37 -0.28
N LEU A 263 6.96 22.68 -1.18
CA LEU A 263 5.76 21.90 -1.46
C LEU A 263 4.93 21.62 -0.18
N LEU A 264 4.03 20.64 -0.28
CA LEU A 264 3.29 20.07 0.84
C LEU A 264 3.76 18.63 1.07
N PRO A 265 3.40 17.97 2.19
CA PRO A 265 3.83 16.61 2.47
C PRO A 265 3.53 15.64 1.32
N LEU A 266 4.55 14.91 0.90
CA LEU A 266 4.48 14.00 -0.24
C LEU A 266 4.02 12.60 0.20
N GLN A 267 3.07 12.03 -0.54
CA GLN A 267 2.79 10.59 -0.55
C GLN A 267 3.21 10.02 -1.90
N SER A 268 3.88 8.88 -1.87
CA SER A 268 4.35 8.19 -3.07
C SER A 268 4.15 6.69 -2.91
N GLY A 269 3.50 6.06 -3.90
CA GLY A 269 3.35 4.60 -3.96
C GLY A 269 4.66 3.87 -4.27
N VAL A 270 4.61 2.54 -4.45
CA VAL A 270 5.78 1.70 -4.78
C VAL A 270 5.96 1.43 -6.27
N GLY A 271 7.21 1.39 -6.74
CA GLY A 271 7.56 0.92 -8.08
C GLY A 271 8.46 1.87 -8.89
N ASN A 272 8.64 1.56 -10.19
CA ASN A 272 9.62 2.26 -11.04
C ASN A 272 9.29 3.75 -11.21
N ILE A 273 8.03 4.07 -11.52
CA ILE A 273 7.57 5.46 -11.72
C ILE A 273 7.71 6.28 -10.42
N PRO A 274 7.20 5.83 -9.25
CA PRO A 274 7.47 6.51 -7.98
C PRO A 274 8.95 6.75 -7.70
N ASN A 275 9.81 5.74 -7.89
CA ASN A 275 11.25 5.90 -7.71
C ASN A 275 11.86 6.94 -8.67
N ALA A 276 11.38 7.02 -9.91
CA ALA A 276 11.79 8.05 -10.87
C ALA A 276 11.36 9.46 -10.43
N VAL A 277 10.16 9.60 -9.85
CA VAL A 277 9.70 10.87 -9.28
C VAL A 277 10.58 11.29 -8.11
N LEU A 278 10.89 10.37 -7.18
CA LEU A 278 11.78 10.65 -6.04
C LEU A 278 13.19 11.03 -6.49
N ALA A 279 13.76 10.32 -7.47
CA ALA A 279 15.05 10.66 -8.05
C ALA A 279 15.03 12.06 -8.72
N GLY A 280 13.99 12.35 -9.50
CA GLY A 280 13.84 13.67 -10.12
C GLY A 280 13.68 14.80 -9.10
N LEU A 281 13.05 14.54 -7.95
CA LEU A 281 12.95 15.53 -6.86
C LEU A 281 14.32 15.89 -6.28
N ALA A 282 15.27 14.96 -6.23
CA ALA A 282 16.63 15.22 -5.74
C ALA A 282 17.31 16.33 -6.56
N ASP A 283 17.18 16.24 -7.88
CA ASP A 283 17.78 17.16 -8.86
C ASP A 283 16.91 18.39 -9.17
N SER A 284 15.68 18.43 -8.65
CA SER A 284 14.69 19.46 -8.99
C SER A 284 15.05 20.86 -8.48
N GLY A 285 15.87 20.96 -7.44
CA GLY A 285 16.15 22.18 -6.70
C GLY A 285 15.20 22.47 -5.53
N PHE A 286 14.13 21.68 -5.36
CA PHE A 286 13.30 21.75 -4.14
C PHE A 286 14.11 21.31 -2.91
N ARG A 287 13.84 21.93 -1.76
CA ARG A 287 14.52 21.64 -0.49
C ARG A 287 13.55 21.76 0.68
N GLY A 288 13.87 21.10 1.79
CA GLY A 288 13.02 21.11 2.98
C GLY A 288 11.69 20.39 2.76
N LEU A 289 11.67 19.41 1.84
CA LEU A 289 10.50 18.60 1.56
C LEU A 289 10.14 17.77 2.81
N GLU A 290 8.88 17.39 2.91
CA GLU A 290 8.36 16.50 3.95
C GLU A 290 7.58 15.36 3.29
N ALA A 291 7.58 14.18 3.91
CA ALA A 291 6.77 13.06 3.46
C ALA A 291 5.78 12.63 4.54
N TYR A 292 4.52 12.45 4.13
CA TYR A 292 3.48 11.80 4.91
C TYR A 292 2.83 10.77 4.00
N THR A 293 3.33 9.55 4.06
CA THR A 293 3.14 8.49 3.07
C THR A 293 2.75 7.18 3.75
N GLU A 294 2.47 6.14 2.98
CA GLU A 294 2.27 4.78 3.51
C GLU A 294 3.61 4.08 3.71
N VAL A 295 4.53 4.28 2.77
CA VAL A 295 5.73 3.46 2.60
C VAL A 295 6.95 4.31 2.26
N ILE A 296 8.09 3.92 2.81
CA ILE A 296 9.41 4.44 2.44
C ILE A 296 10.13 3.41 1.58
N GLN A 297 10.62 3.87 0.43
CA GLN A 297 11.45 3.13 -0.52
C GLN A 297 12.84 3.74 -0.61
N ASP A 298 13.73 3.08 -1.32
CA ASP A 298 15.12 3.46 -1.62
C ASP A 298 15.26 4.97 -1.89
N GLY A 299 14.56 5.50 -2.89
CA GLY A 299 14.70 6.91 -3.27
C GLY A 299 14.32 7.89 -2.16
N MET A 300 13.47 7.50 -1.20
CA MET A 300 13.12 8.37 -0.07
C MET A 300 14.24 8.37 0.99
N LEU A 301 14.98 7.26 1.15
CA LEU A 301 16.20 7.24 1.97
C LEU A 301 17.26 8.16 1.37
N ASP A 302 17.46 8.12 0.05
CA ASP A 302 18.40 8.99 -0.66
C ASP A 302 18.06 10.48 -0.47
N LEU A 303 16.78 10.83 -0.53
CA LEU A 303 16.32 12.20 -0.30
C LEU A 303 16.54 12.66 1.16
N LEU A 304 16.42 11.77 2.15
CA LEU A 304 16.75 12.07 3.55
C LEU A 304 18.25 12.31 3.71
N GLN A 305 19.08 11.47 3.12
CA GLN A 305 20.54 11.59 3.21
C GLN A 305 21.07 12.86 2.55
N SER A 306 20.56 13.19 1.37
CA SER A 306 20.93 14.41 0.66
C SER A 306 20.41 15.70 1.31
N GLY A 307 19.52 15.59 2.31
CA GLY A 307 18.89 16.73 2.98
C GLY A 307 17.83 17.44 2.13
N VAL A 308 17.44 16.85 0.99
CA VAL A 308 16.32 17.34 0.18
C VAL A 308 15.00 17.14 0.93
N LEU A 309 14.84 15.96 1.53
CA LEU A 309 13.75 15.63 2.45
C LEU A 309 14.21 15.84 3.89
N ARG A 310 13.44 16.59 4.68
CA ARG A 310 13.71 16.82 6.10
C ARG A 310 13.33 15.62 6.95
N TYR A 311 12.20 15.00 6.63
CA TYR A 311 11.52 14.04 7.48
C TYR A 311 10.49 13.20 6.70
N ALA A 312 10.25 11.96 7.14
CA ALA A 312 9.22 11.07 6.57
C ALA A 312 8.36 10.36 7.63
N SER A 313 7.04 10.45 7.49
CA SER A 313 6.05 9.67 8.26
C SER A 313 5.51 8.55 7.38
N CYS A 314 5.56 7.30 7.85
CA CYS A 314 4.99 6.15 7.13
C CYS A 314 4.48 5.05 8.07
N THR A 315 3.96 3.94 7.53
CA THR A 315 3.59 2.75 8.33
C THR A 315 4.51 1.56 8.11
N GLY A 316 5.25 1.53 6.99
CA GLY A 316 6.23 0.47 6.73
C GLY A 316 7.29 0.84 5.70
N PHE A 317 8.20 -0.12 5.48
CA PHE A 317 9.29 -0.04 4.52
C PHE A 317 9.04 -0.93 3.30
N ALA A 318 9.62 -0.55 2.16
CA ALA A 318 9.78 -1.40 0.98
C ALA A 318 11.17 -1.12 0.39
N LEU A 319 12.21 -1.72 0.98
CA LEU A 319 13.60 -1.45 0.64
C LEU A 319 14.18 -2.58 -0.20
N SER A 320 15.03 -2.23 -1.16
CA SER A 320 15.91 -3.20 -1.81
C SER A 320 16.96 -3.75 -0.83
N PRO A 321 17.71 -4.81 -1.18
CA PRO A 321 18.78 -5.33 -0.33
C PRO A 321 19.81 -4.25 0.04
N ASP A 322 20.26 -3.47 -0.95
CA ASP A 322 21.29 -2.45 -0.76
C ASP A 322 20.79 -1.30 0.12
N ALA A 323 19.55 -0.84 -0.12
CA ALA A 323 18.93 0.19 0.70
C ALA A 323 18.68 -0.29 2.14
N ASN A 324 18.38 -1.58 2.33
CA ASN A 324 18.25 -2.17 3.65
C ASN A 324 19.60 -2.18 4.40
N GLU A 325 20.68 -2.59 3.74
CA GLU A 325 22.02 -2.55 4.34
C GLU A 325 22.44 -1.13 4.72
N GLU A 326 22.16 -0.15 3.85
CA GLU A 326 22.43 1.27 4.14
C GLU A 326 21.61 1.79 5.32
N PHE A 327 20.32 1.42 5.37
CA PHE A 327 19.44 1.73 6.48
C PHE A 327 19.98 1.18 7.80
N ARG A 328 20.39 -0.10 7.83
CA ARG A 328 20.93 -0.77 9.01
C ARG A 328 22.23 -0.11 9.47
N ARG A 329 23.14 0.22 8.54
CA ARG A 329 24.43 0.87 8.83
C ARG A 329 24.25 2.26 9.45
N ASN A 330 23.18 2.98 9.10
CA ASN A 330 22.95 4.37 9.51
C ASN A 330 21.66 4.54 10.32
N LEU A 331 21.27 3.53 11.11
CA LEU A 331 19.97 3.51 11.76
C LEU A 331 19.68 4.77 12.60
N ASP A 332 20.65 5.26 13.39
CA ASP A 332 20.44 6.45 14.24
C ASP A 332 20.10 7.71 13.44
N PHE A 333 20.71 7.86 12.26
CA PHE A 333 20.41 8.96 11.34
C PHE A 333 18.96 8.89 10.86
N TYR A 334 18.49 7.70 10.47
CA TYR A 334 17.13 7.49 9.98
C TYR A 334 16.08 7.50 11.09
N ARG A 335 16.37 6.93 12.26
CA ARG A 335 15.47 6.89 13.42
C ARG A 335 15.08 8.28 13.92
N SER A 336 15.97 9.26 13.77
CA SER A 336 15.68 10.66 14.11
C SER A 336 14.89 11.42 13.03
N ARG A 337 14.69 10.83 11.85
CA ARG A 337 14.06 11.45 10.67
C ARG A 337 12.86 10.69 10.11
N ILE A 338 12.54 9.53 10.66
CA ILE A 338 11.42 8.70 10.24
C ILE A 338 10.55 8.35 11.45
N ILE A 339 9.22 8.51 11.32
CA ILE A 339 8.24 7.96 12.28
C ILE A 339 7.43 6.88 11.59
N LEU A 340 7.41 5.70 12.20
CA LEU A 340 6.53 4.59 11.82
C LEU A 340 5.23 4.64 12.63
N ARG A 341 4.10 4.86 11.99
CA ARG A 341 2.76 4.99 12.62
C ARG A 341 1.90 3.78 12.30
N THR A 342 0.86 3.55 13.10
CA THR A 342 -0.21 2.62 12.68
C THR A 342 -0.79 3.07 11.34
N GLN A 343 -1.20 2.12 10.48
CA GLN A 343 -1.71 2.47 9.15
C GLN A 343 -3.01 3.28 9.21
N GLU A 344 -3.81 3.10 10.27
CA GLU A 344 -4.97 3.95 10.55
C GLU A 344 -4.58 5.42 10.61
N ILE A 345 -3.41 5.76 11.17
CA ILE A 345 -2.94 7.14 11.30
C ILE A 345 -2.23 7.61 10.03
N SER A 346 -1.29 6.83 9.47
CA SER A 346 -0.58 7.22 8.24
C SER A 346 -1.52 7.46 7.07
N ASN A 347 -2.69 6.81 7.07
CA ASN A 347 -3.68 6.92 6.01
C ASN A 347 -4.94 7.69 6.43
N HIS A 348 -4.99 8.25 7.65
CA HIS A 348 -6.24 8.81 8.16
C HIS A 348 -6.72 9.99 7.31
N PRO A 349 -7.96 10.00 6.78
CA PRO A 349 -8.49 11.09 5.97
C PRO A 349 -8.36 12.48 6.62
N GLU A 350 -8.60 12.58 7.93
CA GLU A 350 -8.40 13.82 8.71
C GLU A 350 -6.96 14.35 8.58
N MET A 351 -5.97 13.46 8.67
CA MET A 351 -4.56 13.84 8.63
C MET A 351 -4.12 14.17 7.21
N VAL A 352 -4.47 13.33 6.24
CA VAL A 352 -4.16 13.57 4.82
C VAL A 352 -4.68 14.94 4.38
N ARG A 353 -5.91 15.29 4.77
CA ARG A 353 -6.52 16.59 4.45
C ARG A 353 -5.94 17.75 5.24
N ARG A 354 -5.73 17.59 6.56
CA ARG A 354 -5.18 18.64 7.42
C ARG A 354 -3.77 19.04 7.00
N LEU A 355 -2.95 18.05 6.65
CA LEU A 355 -1.56 18.26 6.21
C LEU A 355 -1.49 18.73 4.74
N GLY A 356 -2.56 18.56 3.97
CA GLY A 356 -2.63 18.94 2.57
C GLY A 356 -1.72 18.08 1.69
N CYS A 357 -1.73 16.75 1.90
CA CYS A 357 -0.78 15.87 1.21
C CYS A 357 -0.91 15.95 -0.31
N ILE A 358 0.22 15.83 -1.01
CA ILE A 358 0.28 15.61 -2.46
C ILE A 358 0.38 14.10 -2.70
N GLY A 359 -0.70 13.50 -3.19
CA GLY A 359 -0.78 12.07 -3.48
C GLY A 359 -0.31 11.76 -4.91
N MET A 360 0.60 10.80 -5.04
CA MET A 360 1.18 10.38 -6.32
C MET A 360 1.05 8.85 -6.45
N ASN A 361 0.06 8.41 -7.22
CA ASN A 361 -0.37 7.02 -7.28
C ASN A 361 -0.21 6.43 -8.68
N GLY A 362 0.10 5.14 -8.75
CA GLY A 362 0.02 4.39 -10.00
C GLY A 362 -1.42 4.09 -10.41
N MET A 363 -1.64 3.74 -11.67
CA MET A 363 -2.92 3.28 -12.19
C MET A 363 -2.75 2.16 -13.24
N ILE A 364 -3.78 1.33 -13.40
CA ILE A 364 -3.90 0.37 -14.50
C ILE A 364 -4.31 1.12 -15.78
N GLU A 365 -5.42 1.86 -15.70
CA GLU A 365 -5.97 2.63 -16.80
C GLU A 365 -6.77 3.85 -16.30
N ALA A 366 -6.89 4.85 -17.15
CA ALA A 366 -7.78 5.99 -16.99
C ALA A 366 -8.73 6.09 -18.19
N ASP A 367 -9.94 6.57 -17.97
CA ASP A 367 -10.82 6.92 -19.08
C ASP A 367 -10.68 8.38 -19.51
N LEU A 368 -11.31 8.71 -20.63
CA LEU A 368 -11.37 10.07 -21.16
C LEU A 368 -11.84 11.09 -20.11
N TYR A 369 -12.73 10.69 -19.22
CA TYR A 369 -13.32 11.57 -18.23
C TYR A 369 -12.49 11.65 -16.95
N GLY A 370 -11.39 10.91 -16.88
CA GLY A 370 -10.45 10.90 -15.77
C GLY A 370 -10.97 10.11 -14.56
N ASN A 371 -11.83 9.11 -14.76
CA ASN A 371 -11.97 8.02 -13.78
C ASN A 371 -10.78 7.07 -13.90
N ILE A 372 -10.38 6.46 -12.79
CA ILE A 372 -9.16 5.64 -12.70
C ILE A 372 -9.52 4.24 -12.20
N ASN A 373 -8.88 3.26 -12.84
CA ASN A 373 -8.79 1.88 -12.40
C ASN A 373 -7.39 1.62 -11.83
N SER A 374 -7.31 1.19 -10.58
CA SER A 374 -6.09 0.84 -9.86
C SER A 374 -5.97 -0.68 -9.63
N THR A 375 -7.04 -1.45 -9.90
CA THR A 375 -7.20 -2.80 -9.35
C THR A 375 -7.49 -3.89 -10.37
N HIS A 376 -8.48 -3.72 -11.24
CA HIS A 376 -9.04 -4.82 -12.03
C HIS A 376 -8.67 -4.72 -13.51
N VAL A 377 -7.76 -5.59 -13.96
CA VAL A 377 -7.48 -5.76 -15.39
C VAL A 377 -8.74 -6.34 -16.08
N MET A 378 -9.19 -5.66 -17.14
CA MET A 378 -10.42 -6.01 -17.88
C MET A 378 -11.66 -6.14 -16.96
N GLY A 379 -11.72 -5.31 -15.91
CA GLY A 379 -12.87 -5.19 -15.02
C GLY A 379 -13.13 -6.36 -14.08
N SER A 380 -12.30 -7.41 -14.12
CA SER A 380 -12.57 -8.67 -13.39
C SER A 380 -11.35 -9.34 -12.78
N SER A 381 -10.13 -9.08 -13.28
CA SER A 381 -8.91 -9.74 -12.80
C SER A 381 -8.13 -8.82 -11.87
N ILE A 382 -8.12 -9.12 -10.57
CA ILE A 382 -7.41 -8.32 -9.57
C ILE A 382 -5.90 -8.34 -9.83
N MET A 383 -5.28 -7.16 -9.75
CA MET A 383 -3.83 -7.02 -9.69
C MET A 383 -3.37 -7.14 -8.23
N ASN A 384 -3.56 -6.11 -7.43
CA ASN A 384 -3.15 -6.11 -6.03
C ASN A 384 -4.33 -5.82 -5.11
N GLY A 385 -4.85 -4.60 -5.18
CA GLY A 385 -5.96 -4.09 -4.38
C GLY A 385 -5.89 -2.56 -4.34
N ILE A 386 -6.96 -1.89 -3.89
CA ILE A 386 -7.02 -0.43 -3.87
C ILE A 386 -5.95 0.18 -2.96
N GLY A 387 -5.61 -0.49 -1.85
CA GLY A 387 -4.60 0.02 -0.91
C GLY A 387 -5.01 1.39 -0.33
N GLY A 388 -4.01 2.24 -0.07
CA GLY A 388 -4.24 3.61 0.39
C GLY A 388 -4.46 4.63 -0.71
N SER A 389 -4.48 4.25 -1.99
CA SER A 389 -4.61 5.24 -3.09
C SER A 389 -5.88 6.09 -2.92
N GLY A 390 -6.99 5.48 -2.50
CA GLY A 390 -8.23 6.20 -2.21
C GLY A 390 -8.16 7.08 -0.96
N ASP A 391 -7.41 6.65 0.07
CA ASP A 391 -7.18 7.44 1.28
C ASP A 391 -6.50 8.78 0.94
N PHE A 392 -5.52 8.75 0.04
CA PHE A 392 -4.77 9.93 -0.39
C PHE A 392 -5.46 10.71 -1.51
N ALA A 393 -6.01 10.05 -2.52
CA ALA A 393 -6.59 10.70 -3.70
C ALA A 393 -7.80 11.57 -3.34
N ARG A 394 -8.69 11.07 -2.46
CA ARG A 394 -9.90 11.79 -2.04
C ARG A 394 -9.60 12.97 -1.11
N ASN A 395 -8.58 12.83 -0.26
CA ASN A 395 -8.39 13.70 0.90
C ASN A 395 -7.20 14.65 0.79
N GLY A 396 -6.26 14.39 -0.12
CA GLY A 396 -5.08 15.22 -0.33
C GLY A 396 -5.40 16.59 -0.94
N PHE A 397 -4.42 17.48 -0.90
CA PHE A 397 -4.49 18.77 -1.60
C PHE A 397 -4.44 18.59 -3.12
N LEU A 398 -3.63 17.66 -3.59
CA LEU A 398 -3.45 17.32 -5.00
C LEU A 398 -3.40 15.80 -5.14
N SER A 399 -4.13 15.27 -6.13
CA SER A 399 -4.15 13.86 -6.48
C SER A 399 -3.67 13.67 -7.92
N ALA A 400 -2.49 13.06 -8.07
CA ALA A 400 -1.86 12.78 -9.34
C ALA A 400 -1.81 11.25 -9.58
N PHE A 401 -2.22 10.84 -10.77
CA PHE A 401 -2.12 9.45 -11.23
C PHE A 401 -1.11 9.33 -12.37
N LEU A 402 -0.21 8.36 -12.26
CA LEU A 402 0.92 8.19 -13.15
C LEU A 402 0.93 6.78 -13.73
N SER A 403 1.12 6.67 -15.04
CA SER A 403 1.30 5.39 -15.73
C SER A 403 1.97 5.60 -17.08
N ASN A 404 2.56 4.56 -17.64
CA ASN A 404 2.86 4.58 -19.07
C ASN A 404 1.54 4.67 -19.85
N SER A 405 1.53 5.31 -21.01
CA SER A 405 0.32 5.46 -21.83
C SER A 405 -0.11 4.15 -22.50
N THR A 406 0.75 3.14 -22.50
CA THR A 406 0.46 1.78 -22.97
C THR A 406 1.02 0.71 -22.04
N ALA A 407 0.48 -0.50 -22.15
CA ALA A 407 0.95 -1.69 -21.45
C ALA A 407 1.10 -2.88 -22.41
N LYS A 408 1.75 -3.96 -21.93
CA LYS A 408 1.94 -5.23 -22.66
C LYS A 408 2.52 -5.03 -24.07
N GLY A 409 3.62 -4.27 -24.16
CA GLY A 409 4.31 -4.01 -25.43
C GLY A 409 3.48 -3.20 -26.43
N GLY A 410 2.65 -2.28 -25.95
CA GLY A 410 1.80 -1.43 -26.79
C GLY A 410 0.55 -2.12 -27.33
N SER A 411 0.20 -3.31 -26.82
CA SER A 411 -1.05 -4.01 -27.17
C SER A 411 -2.25 -3.51 -26.36
N ILE A 412 -2.02 -2.85 -25.23
CA ILE A 412 -3.05 -2.24 -24.38
C ILE A 412 -2.79 -0.74 -24.30
N SER A 413 -3.85 0.07 -24.45
CA SER A 413 -3.83 1.49 -24.10
C SER A 413 -4.16 1.65 -22.61
N SER A 414 -3.41 2.49 -21.90
CA SER A 414 -3.74 2.88 -20.52
C SER A 414 -4.71 4.06 -20.47
N ILE A 415 -5.01 4.69 -21.61
CA ILE A 415 -6.11 5.65 -21.77
C ILE A 415 -7.20 4.98 -22.62
N VAL A 416 -8.41 4.84 -22.07
CA VAL A 416 -9.52 4.09 -22.69
C VAL A 416 -10.79 4.93 -22.83
N PRO A 417 -11.76 4.51 -23.68
CA PRO A 417 -13.05 5.20 -23.77
C PRO A 417 -13.82 5.26 -22.45
N MET A 418 -13.85 4.14 -21.72
CA MET A 418 -14.43 3.99 -20.38
C MET A 418 -13.60 2.96 -19.62
N VAL A 419 -13.26 3.22 -18.36
CA VAL A 419 -12.52 2.25 -17.55
C VAL A 419 -13.38 1.02 -17.31
N SER A 420 -12.75 -0.16 -17.28
CA SER A 420 -13.44 -1.43 -17.04
C SER A 420 -13.83 -1.62 -15.57
N HIS A 421 -13.20 -0.88 -14.66
CA HIS A 421 -13.49 -0.80 -13.23
C HIS A 421 -13.14 0.61 -12.71
N VAL A 422 -13.87 1.11 -11.72
CA VAL A 422 -13.61 2.45 -11.14
C VAL A 422 -13.20 2.30 -9.68
N ASP A 423 -11.95 2.63 -9.37
CA ASP A 423 -11.47 2.79 -7.99
C ASP A 423 -11.51 4.25 -7.55
N HIS A 424 -11.25 5.17 -8.49
CA HIS A 424 -11.28 6.61 -8.26
C HIS A 424 -12.15 7.26 -9.30
N THR A 425 -13.20 7.94 -8.83
CA THR A 425 -14.05 8.74 -9.72
C THR A 425 -13.32 9.99 -10.17
N GLU A 426 -13.81 10.65 -11.23
CA GLU A 426 -13.21 11.89 -11.74
C GLU A 426 -13.02 12.98 -10.67
N HIS A 427 -13.86 12.97 -9.62
CA HIS A 427 -13.80 13.88 -8.48
C HIS A 427 -12.53 13.75 -7.63
N ASP A 428 -11.85 12.60 -7.69
CA ASP A 428 -10.66 12.27 -6.88
C ASP A 428 -9.36 12.47 -7.67
N VAL A 429 -9.46 13.02 -8.87
CA VAL A 429 -8.38 13.01 -9.86
C VAL A 429 -8.17 14.43 -10.35
N ALA A 430 -7.05 15.02 -9.95
CA ALA A 430 -6.66 16.36 -10.35
C ALA A 430 -5.71 16.35 -11.55
N VAL A 431 -4.79 15.39 -11.60
CA VAL A 431 -3.75 15.32 -12.64
C VAL A 431 -3.55 13.88 -13.11
N ILE A 432 -3.43 13.70 -14.42
CA ILE A 432 -3.00 12.43 -15.04
C ILE A 432 -1.67 12.69 -15.77
N VAL A 433 -0.69 11.80 -15.59
CA VAL A 433 0.64 11.90 -16.18
C VAL A 433 1.01 10.60 -16.89
N THR A 434 1.45 10.72 -18.14
CA THR A 434 2.09 9.64 -18.88
C THR A 434 3.40 10.12 -19.48
N GLU A 435 4.15 9.24 -20.13
CA GLU A 435 5.39 9.59 -20.83
C GLU A 435 5.14 10.50 -22.06
N GLN A 436 3.86 10.70 -22.42
CA GLN A 436 3.42 11.60 -23.49
C GLN A 436 3.24 13.05 -23.00
N GLY A 437 3.00 13.25 -21.70
CA GLY A 437 2.68 14.55 -21.13
C GLY A 437 1.78 14.48 -19.89
N LEU A 438 1.26 15.64 -19.49
CA LEU A 438 0.46 15.84 -18.29
C LEU A 438 -0.85 16.55 -18.61
N ALA A 439 -1.96 16.01 -18.10
CA ALA A 439 -3.28 16.63 -18.16
C ALA A 439 -3.67 17.17 -16.78
N ASP A 440 -3.78 18.51 -16.64
CA ASP A 440 -4.35 19.17 -15.47
C ASP A 440 -5.88 19.28 -15.63
N LEU A 441 -6.61 18.60 -14.74
CA LEU A 441 -8.05 18.42 -14.83
C LEU A 441 -8.83 19.33 -13.88
N ARG A 442 -8.14 20.15 -13.08
CA ARG A 442 -8.77 21.00 -12.06
C ARG A 442 -9.70 22.04 -12.70
N GLY A 443 -10.94 22.08 -12.21
CA GLY A 443 -11.95 23.05 -12.67
C GLY A 443 -12.52 22.77 -14.07
N LEU A 444 -12.28 21.58 -14.63
CA LEU A 444 -12.74 21.20 -15.96
C LEU A 444 -14.02 20.34 -15.91
N SER A 445 -14.96 20.59 -16.83
CA SER A 445 -16.09 19.68 -17.09
C SER A 445 -15.63 18.38 -17.77
N PRO A 446 -16.40 17.29 -17.74
CA PRO A 446 -16.00 16.00 -18.33
C PRO A 446 -15.52 16.10 -19.80
N LYS A 447 -16.19 16.89 -20.64
CA LYS A 447 -15.74 17.12 -22.04
C LYS A 447 -14.45 17.92 -22.16
N GLN A 448 -14.15 18.79 -21.20
CA GLN A 448 -12.86 19.49 -21.16
C GLN A 448 -11.75 18.54 -20.68
N ARG A 449 -12.05 17.69 -19.68
CA ARG A 449 -11.15 16.63 -19.21
C ARG A 449 -10.77 15.69 -20.35
N ALA A 450 -11.74 15.18 -21.10
CA ALA A 450 -11.51 14.32 -22.28
C ALA A 450 -10.53 14.93 -23.29
N ARG A 451 -10.68 16.21 -23.62
CA ARG A 451 -9.76 16.89 -24.53
C ARG A 451 -8.33 16.96 -23.97
N GLN A 452 -8.18 17.24 -22.68
CA GLN A 452 -6.85 17.29 -22.04
C GLN A 452 -6.21 15.90 -22.01
N VAL A 453 -6.95 14.88 -21.58
CA VAL A 453 -6.45 13.50 -21.50
C VAL A 453 -6.04 12.96 -22.87
N ILE A 454 -6.85 13.15 -23.92
CA ILE A 454 -6.52 12.72 -25.29
C ILE A 454 -5.29 13.46 -25.80
N ALA A 455 -5.23 14.79 -25.64
CA ALA A 455 -4.15 15.61 -26.19
C ALA A 455 -2.80 15.34 -25.53
N HIS A 456 -2.79 15.14 -24.21
CA HIS A 456 -1.56 15.15 -23.41
C HIS A 456 -1.14 13.78 -22.87
N CYS A 457 -2.05 12.82 -22.72
CA CYS A 457 -1.74 11.55 -22.05
C CYS A 457 -1.85 10.32 -22.97
N ALA A 458 -2.68 10.38 -24.02
CA ALA A 458 -2.87 9.24 -24.91
C ALA A 458 -1.67 9.00 -25.84
N HIS A 459 -1.27 7.73 -25.96
CA HIS A 459 -0.25 7.31 -26.91
C HIS A 459 -0.67 7.63 -28.36
N PRO A 460 0.26 8.04 -29.26
CA PRO A 460 -0.04 8.31 -30.66
C PRO A 460 -0.83 7.18 -31.36
N ASP A 461 -0.46 5.92 -31.13
CA ASP A 461 -1.14 4.73 -31.68
C ASP A 461 -2.64 4.62 -31.35
N TYR A 462 -3.10 5.26 -30.26
CA TYR A 462 -4.48 5.16 -29.78
C TYR A 462 -5.23 6.50 -29.82
N ARG A 463 -4.52 7.61 -30.00
CA ARG A 463 -5.07 8.97 -29.88
C ARG A 463 -6.19 9.25 -30.88
N ASP A 464 -6.00 8.89 -32.15
CA ASP A 464 -6.99 9.14 -33.19
C ASP A 464 -8.27 8.31 -32.96
N ALA A 465 -8.13 7.07 -32.49
CA ALA A 465 -9.26 6.21 -32.18
C ALA A 465 -10.04 6.69 -30.93
N LEU A 466 -9.35 7.24 -29.93
CA LEU A 466 -9.99 7.89 -28.77
C LEU A 466 -10.72 9.18 -29.18
N GLN A 467 -10.10 9.96 -30.06
CA GLN A 467 -10.70 11.18 -30.59
C GLN A 467 -11.97 10.87 -31.39
N ASP A 468 -11.93 9.87 -32.28
CA ASP A 468 -13.10 9.39 -33.02
C ASP A 468 -14.22 8.93 -32.07
N TYR A 469 -13.91 8.08 -31.08
CA TYR A 469 -14.89 7.67 -30.07
C TYR A 469 -15.54 8.88 -29.40
N PHE A 470 -14.73 9.84 -28.95
CA PHE A 470 -15.21 11.02 -28.23
C PHE A 470 -16.10 11.92 -29.10
N GLU A 471 -15.76 12.12 -30.37
CA GLU A 471 -16.53 12.93 -31.31
C GLU A 471 -17.88 12.29 -31.63
N ARG A 472 -17.89 10.99 -31.94
CA ARG A 472 -19.14 10.24 -32.15
C ARG A 472 -19.98 10.21 -30.89
N ALA A 473 -19.38 10.01 -29.72
CA ALA A 473 -20.09 10.07 -28.43
C ALA A 473 -20.71 11.45 -28.19
N CYS A 474 -19.97 12.54 -28.45
CA CYS A 474 -20.50 13.90 -28.33
C CYS A 474 -21.74 14.11 -29.22
N ARG A 475 -21.73 13.57 -30.45
CA ARG A 475 -22.85 13.68 -31.40
C ARG A 475 -24.04 12.78 -31.02
N ASP A 476 -23.79 11.54 -30.62
CA ASP A 476 -24.83 10.49 -30.59
C ASP A 476 -25.21 10.00 -29.19
N SER A 477 -24.44 10.30 -28.14
CA SER A 477 -24.77 9.86 -26.76
C SER A 477 -26.11 10.42 -26.27
N TYR A 478 -26.84 9.65 -25.44
CA TYR A 478 -28.11 10.07 -24.85
C TYR A 478 -27.96 11.37 -24.04
N GLY A 479 -26.96 11.42 -23.16
CA GLY A 479 -26.60 12.61 -22.38
C GLY A 479 -25.32 13.27 -22.89
N LYS A 480 -25.27 14.61 -22.93
CA LYS A 480 -24.12 15.38 -23.46
C LYS A 480 -23.18 15.95 -22.42
N HIS A 481 -23.42 15.64 -21.14
CA HIS A 481 -22.55 16.05 -20.03
C HIS A 481 -21.27 15.20 -20.02
N THR A 482 -21.42 13.87 -20.00
CA THR A 482 -20.35 12.87 -20.07
C THR A 482 -20.67 11.87 -21.19
N PRO A 483 -20.35 12.22 -22.46
CA PRO A 483 -20.86 11.46 -23.60
C PRO A 483 -20.27 10.04 -23.72
N HIS A 484 -21.11 9.02 -23.75
CA HIS A 484 -20.68 7.64 -24.04
C HIS A 484 -21.50 7.02 -25.16
N LEU A 485 -20.85 6.14 -25.92
CA LEU A 485 -21.50 5.17 -26.80
C LEU A 485 -21.49 3.82 -26.09
N LEU A 486 -22.61 3.50 -25.41
CA LEU A 486 -22.73 2.28 -24.61
C LEU A 486 -22.39 0.99 -25.38
N PRO A 487 -22.75 0.82 -26.67
CA PRO A 487 -22.41 -0.39 -27.41
C PRO A 487 -20.90 -0.65 -27.58
N GLU A 488 -20.05 0.37 -27.43
CA GLU A 488 -18.62 0.26 -27.69
C GLU A 488 -17.73 0.80 -26.55
N ALA A 489 -18.31 1.26 -25.44
CA ALA A 489 -17.58 1.85 -24.32
C ALA A 489 -16.50 0.92 -23.72
N LEU A 490 -16.76 -0.39 -23.71
CA LEU A 490 -15.82 -1.43 -23.25
C LEU A 490 -15.28 -2.30 -24.40
N SER A 491 -15.50 -1.89 -25.66
CA SER A 491 -15.15 -2.73 -26.82
C SER A 491 -13.64 -2.95 -26.95
N TRP A 492 -12.80 -2.05 -26.45
CA TRP A 492 -11.34 -2.19 -26.48
C TRP A 492 -10.88 -3.31 -25.56
N HIS A 493 -11.46 -3.39 -24.35
CA HIS A 493 -11.21 -4.48 -23.40
C HIS A 493 -11.61 -5.83 -23.98
N GLN A 494 -12.82 -5.91 -24.57
CA GLN A 494 -13.27 -7.12 -25.24
C GLN A 494 -12.36 -7.50 -26.42
N ARG A 495 -11.96 -6.53 -27.25
CA ARG A 495 -11.04 -6.76 -28.37
C ARG A 495 -9.72 -7.36 -27.90
N TRP A 496 -9.15 -6.86 -26.79
CA TRP A 496 -7.92 -7.43 -26.25
C TRP A 496 -8.09 -8.88 -25.78
N LEU A 497 -9.23 -9.23 -25.18
CA LEU A 497 -9.54 -10.62 -24.80
C LEU A 497 -9.65 -11.53 -26.03
N ASP A 498 -10.25 -11.04 -27.11
CA ASP A 498 -10.51 -11.83 -28.31
C ASP A 498 -9.26 -11.97 -29.21
N THR A 499 -8.41 -10.93 -29.27
CA THR A 499 -7.34 -10.82 -30.28
C THR A 499 -5.94 -10.63 -29.71
N GLY A 500 -5.81 -10.37 -28.40
CA GLY A 500 -4.54 -10.03 -27.76
C GLY A 500 -4.08 -8.59 -27.98
N THR A 501 -4.90 -7.72 -28.60
CA THR A 501 -4.59 -6.30 -28.80
C THR A 501 -5.85 -5.42 -28.77
N MET A 502 -5.73 -4.21 -28.21
CA MET A 502 -6.76 -3.17 -28.29
C MET A 502 -6.76 -2.44 -29.64
N LYS A 503 -5.73 -2.62 -30.48
CA LYS A 503 -5.66 -2.00 -31.81
C LYS A 503 -6.74 -2.60 -32.72
N ALA A 504 -7.39 -1.75 -33.51
CA ALA A 504 -8.45 -2.14 -34.45
C ALA A 504 -7.90 -2.95 -35.64
#